data_AF-A0ABD0PCG6-F1
#
_entry.id   AF-A0ABD0PCG6-F1
#
_cell.length_a   1.000
_cell.length_b   1.000
_cell.length_c   1.000
_cell.angle_alpha   90.00
_cell.angle_beta   90.00
_cell.angle_gamma   90.00
#
_symmetry.space_group_name_H-M   'P 1'
#
loop_
_entity.id
_entity.type
_entity.pdbx_description
1 polymer ?
#
loop_
_entity_poly.entity_id
_entity_poly.type
_entity_poly.pdbx_seq_one_letter_code
_entity_poly.pdbx_strand_id
1 'polypeptide(L)' 'GACGDPGTPAHATREEGSFQQHAKVRFTCATGHTLYGSAERICFPNGTWSGRQPTCK' A
#
# COMPACT_ATOMS: atom_id res chain seq x y z
N GLY A 1 -2.47 -5.39 17.39
CA GLY A 1 -1.25 -5.69 16.61
C GLY A 1 -1.14 -4.72 15.46
N ALA A 2 -0.02 -4.70 14.74
CA ALA A 2 0.23 -3.79 13.63
C ALA A 2 0.98 -4.50 12.49
N CYS A 3 0.85 -3.97 11.28
CA CYS A 3 1.64 -4.37 10.12
C CYS A 3 2.93 -3.56 10.05
N GLY A 4 3.95 -4.09 9.38
CA GLY A 4 5.16 -3.33 9.06
C GLY A 4 4.88 -2.20 8.07
N ASP A 5 5.77 -1.20 7.98
CA ASP A 5 5.63 -0.15 6.97
C ASP A 5 5.70 -0.79 5.55
N PRO A 6 4.69 -0.59 4.69
CA PRO A 6 4.68 -1.19 3.35
C PRO A 6 5.61 -0.47 2.36
N GLY A 7 6.33 0.56 2.77
CA GLY A 7 7.14 1.42 1.91
C GLY A 7 6.32 2.22 0.89
N THR A 8 7.03 2.99 0.09
CA THR A 8 6.46 3.72 -1.05
C THR A 8 7.17 3.24 -2.32
N PRO A 9 6.45 2.57 -3.25
CA PRO A 9 7.04 2.12 -4.51
C PRO A 9 7.59 3.27 -5.36
N ALA A 10 8.57 2.98 -6.21
CA ALA A 10 9.08 3.95 -7.17
C ALA A 10 7.94 4.47 -8.08
N HIS A 11 7.94 5.80 -8.30
CA HIS A 11 6.92 6.51 -9.08
C HIS A 11 5.49 6.40 -8.53
N ALA A 12 5.33 5.92 -7.29
CA ALA A 12 4.08 5.89 -6.55
C ALA A 12 4.11 6.87 -5.37
N THR A 13 2.94 7.30 -4.96
CA THR A 13 2.66 7.97 -3.69
C THR A 13 1.77 7.06 -2.85
N ARG A 14 2.00 7.05 -1.54
CA ARG A 14 1.15 6.35 -0.57
C ARG A 14 0.41 7.41 0.27
N GLU A 15 -0.90 7.27 0.41
CA GLU A 15 -1.66 8.13 1.31
C GLU A 15 -1.20 7.94 2.76
N GLU A 16 -1.16 9.03 3.52
CA GLU A 16 -0.92 8.99 4.97
C GLU A 16 -1.99 8.11 5.64
N GLY A 17 -1.54 7.14 6.43
CA GLY A 17 -2.42 6.15 7.03
C GLY A 17 -1.77 5.45 8.21
N SER A 18 -2.58 4.75 8.98
CA SER A 18 -2.12 3.94 10.12
C SER A 18 -1.68 2.55 9.65
N PHE A 19 -0.82 1.90 10.44
CA PHE A 19 -0.43 0.49 10.22
C PHE A 19 -1.07 -0.45 11.24
N GLN A 20 -2.04 0.03 12.01
CA GLN A 20 -2.79 -0.82 12.95
C GLN A 20 -3.61 -1.88 12.20
N GLN A 21 -3.97 -2.95 12.90
CA GLN A 21 -4.88 -3.96 12.34
C GLN A 21 -6.16 -3.33 11.80
N HIS A 22 -6.61 -3.81 10.64
CA HIS A 22 -7.73 -3.29 9.85
C HIS A 22 -7.50 -1.90 9.24
N ALA A 23 -6.34 -1.27 9.45
CA ALA A 23 -6.00 -0.04 8.76
C ALA A 23 -5.82 -0.29 7.26
N LYS A 24 -6.04 0.77 6.50
CA LYS A 24 -5.96 0.76 5.04
C LYS A 24 -4.93 1.77 4.59
N VAL A 25 -4.15 1.37 3.60
CA VAL A 25 -3.22 2.26 2.89
C VAL A 25 -3.54 2.21 1.41
N ARG A 26 -3.49 3.37 0.78
CA ARG A 26 -3.76 3.52 -0.66
C ARG A 26 -2.52 4.02 -1.37
N PHE A 27 -2.33 3.51 -2.57
CA PHE A 27 -1.23 3.86 -3.46
C PHE A 27 -1.79 4.45 -4.74
N THR A 28 -1.13 5.50 -5.21
CA THR A 28 -1.43 6.20 -6.45
C THR A 28 -0.15 6.35 -7.25
N CYS A 29 -0.21 6.21 -8.57
CA CYS A 29 0.95 6.45 -9.42
C CYS A 29 1.03 7.93 -9.82
N ALA A 30 2.25 8.40 -10.05
CA ALA A 30 2.49 9.70 -10.66
C ALA A 30 1.80 9.78 -12.04
N THR A 31 1.45 11.00 -12.46
CA THR A 31 0.80 11.25 -13.75
C THR A 31 1.61 10.65 -14.90
N GLY A 32 0.94 9.88 -15.76
CA GLY A 32 1.58 9.19 -16.89
C GLY A 32 2.03 7.75 -16.62
N HIS A 33 2.01 7.31 -15.36
CA HIS A 33 2.30 5.91 -15.01
C HIS A 33 1.03 5.12 -14.69
N THR A 34 1.08 3.82 -14.95
CA THR A 34 0.00 2.87 -14.67
C THR A 34 0.32 2.04 -13.44
N LEU A 35 -0.67 1.89 -12.53
CA LEU A 35 -0.53 1.08 -11.32
C LEU A 35 -0.75 -0.40 -11.62
N TYR A 36 0.25 -1.22 -11.29
CA TYR A 36 0.16 -2.68 -11.35
C TYR A 36 0.23 -3.27 -9.95
N GLY A 37 -0.76 -4.07 -9.56
CA GLY A 37 -0.86 -4.66 -8.21
C GLY A 37 -2.03 -4.08 -7.42
N SER A 38 -1.91 -4.02 -6.09
CA SER A 38 -3.01 -3.59 -5.22
C SER A 38 -2.93 -2.09 -4.93
N ALA A 39 -3.87 -1.31 -5.47
CA ALA A 39 -3.98 0.12 -5.19
C ALA A 39 -4.39 0.41 -3.73
N GLU A 40 -5.07 -0.51 -3.07
CA GLU A 40 -5.38 -0.45 -1.64
C GLU A 40 -4.89 -1.74 -0.98
N ARG A 41 -4.30 -1.61 0.21
CA ARG A 41 -3.88 -2.73 1.05
C ARG A 41 -4.42 -2.55 2.47
N ILE A 42 -4.84 -3.66 3.07
CA ILE A 42 -5.47 -3.70 4.40
C ILE A 42 -4.55 -4.48 5.33
N CYS A 43 -4.31 -3.96 6.53
CA CYS A 43 -3.52 -4.64 7.53
C CYS A 43 -4.34 -5.76 8.18
N PHE A 44 -3.92 -7.01 8.05
CA PHE A 44 -4.59 -8.14 8.67
C PHE A 44 -4.15 -8.36 10.12
N PRO A 45 -5.00 -9.02 10.94
CA PRO A 45 -4.66 -9.38 12.33
C PRO A 45 -3.34 -10.13 12.49
N ASN A 46 -2.91 -10.89 11.48
CA ASN A 46 -1.66 -11.65 11.46
C ASN A 46 -0.40 -10.78 11.21
N GLY A 47 -0.54 -9.45 11.07
CA GLY A 47 0.56 -8.53 10.83
C GLY A 47 1.00 -8.43 9.36
N THR A 48 0.26 -9.03 8.42
CA THR A 48 0.55 -8.91 6.98
C THR A 48 -0.42 -7.99 6.28
N TRP A 49 0.08 -7.30 5.24
CA TRP A 49 -0.76 -6.50 4.36
C TRP A 49 -1.45 -7.38 3.32
N SER A 50 -2.72 -7.11 3.06
CA SER A 50 -3.46 -7.74 1.98
C SER A 50 -2.87 -7.40 0.60
N GLY A 51 -3.18 -8.25 -0.36
CA GLY A 51 -2.82 -8.04 -1.76
C GLY A 51 -1.31 -8.02 -2.02
N ARG A 52 -0.93 -7.36 -3.12
CA ARG A 52 0.47 -7.28 -3.59
C ARG A 52 0.93 -5.84 -3.62
N GLN A 53 2.18 -5.59 -3.22
CA GLN A 53 2.80 -4.27 -3.33
C GLN A 53 2.67 -3.77 -4.78
N PRO A 54 2.06 -2.59 -5.00
CA PRO A 54 1.94 -2.06 -6.34
C PRO A 54 3.29 -1.56 -6.88
N THR A 55 3.40 -1.56 -8.20
CA THR A 55 4.49 -0.94 -8.95
C THR A 55 3.92 -0.03 -10.02
N CYS A 56 4.50 1.15 -10.21
CA CYS A 56 4.13 2.07 -11.27
C CYS A 56 5.07 1.86 -12.46
N LYS A 57 4.52 1.70 -13.67
CA LYS A 57 5.28 1.67 -14.92
C LYS A 57 4.73 2.70 -15.88
#